data_AF-A0A9Y2B995-F1
#
_entry.id   AF-A0A9Y2B995-F1
#
_cell.length_a   1.000
_cell.length_b   1.000
_cell.length_c   1.000
_cell.angle_alpha   90.00
_cell.angle_beta   90.00
_cell.angle_gamma   90.00
#
_symmetry.space_group_name_H-M   'P 1'
#
loop_
_entity.id
_entity.type
_entity.pdbx_description
1 polymer ?
#
loop_
_entity_poly.entity_id
_entity_poly.type
_entity_poly.pdbx_seq_one_letter_code
_entity_poly.pdbx_strand_id
1 'polypeptide(L)'
;MNFVAFPTKGERKRPRIVANAAELLWERSFNGVSVDEIGSAAGINKATVYRYFADKGELALASARDHGIRTLEEMFEHSFRQH
;
A
#
# COMPACT_ATOMS: atom_id res chain seq x y z
N MET A 1 17.72 8.84 23.77
CA MET A 1 16.35 8.39 24.10
C MET A 1 15.46 8.61 22.88
N ASN A 2 14.95 7.55 22.24
CA ASN A 2 14.10 7.68 21.06
C ASN A 2 12.63 7.44 21.48
N PHE A 3 11.81 8.48 21.44
CA PHE A 3 10.37 8.35 21.64
C PHE A 3 9.80 7.76 20.34
N VAL A 4 9.44 6.47 20.36
CA VAL A 4 8.68 5.87 19.26
C VAL A 4 7.26 6.45 19.36
N ALA A 5 7.00 7.55 18.66
CA ALA A 5 5.67 8.12 18.59
C ALA A 5 4.73 7.11 17.91
N PHE A 6 3.69 6.66 18.62
CA PHE A 6 2.70 5.77 18.02
C PHE A 6 1.93 6.54 16.95
N PRO A 7 1.90 6.05 15.70
CA PRO A 7 1.24 6.75 14.62
C PRO A 7 -0.26 6.92 14.93
N THR A 8 -0.75 8.13 14.73
CA THR A 8 -2.16 8.51 14.82
C THR A 8 -3.02 7.63 13.91
N LYS A 9 -4.34 7.63 14.17
CA LYS A 9 -5.30 6.89 13.34
C LYS A 9 -5.24 7.29 11.85
N GLY A 10 -4.89 8.54 11.55
CA GLY A 10 -4.68 9.03 10.18
C GLY A 10 -3.40 8.48 9.55
N GLU A 11 -2.30 8.50 10.30
CA GLU A 11 -0.99 7.98 9.87
C GLU A 11 -1.01 6.47 9.61
N ARG A 12 -1.89 5.70 10.27
CA ARG A 12 -2.07 4.26 10.00
C ARG A 12 -2.95 3.95 8.80
N LYS A 13 -3.87 4.85 8.41
CA LYS A 13 -4.82 4.60 7.33
C LYS A 13 -4.16 4.64 5.96
N ARG A 14 -3.34 5.65 5.69
CA ARG A 14 -2.68 5.81 4.38
C ARG A 14 -1.81 4.59 4.03
N PRO A 15 -0.88 4.11 4.88
CA PRO A 15 -0.09 2.91 4.61
C PRO A 15 -0.96 1.67 4.39
N ARG A 16 -2.05 1.51 5.16
CA ARG A 16 -2.97 0.38 4.98
C ARG A 16 -3.64 0.39 3.61
N ILE A 17 -4.05 1.56 3.13
CA ILE A 17 -4.64 1.69 1.77
C ILE A 17 -3.60 1.33 0.71
N VAL A 18 -2.37 1.85 0.85
CA VAL A 18 -1.26 1.57 -0.07
C VAL A 18 -0.96 0.07 -0.15
N ALA A 19 -0.86 -0.60 1.00
CA ALA A 19 -0.57 -2.03 1.07
C ALA A 19 -1.68 -2.88 0.43
N ASN A 20 -2.96 -2.59 0.72
CA ASN A 20 -4.08 -3.34 0.11
C ASN A 20 -4.18 -3.10 -1.40
N ALA A 21 -3.95 -1.86 -1.85
CA ALA A 21 -3.90 -1.54 -3.26
C ALA A 21 -2.74 -2.23 -3.98
N ALA A 22 -1.58 -2.35 -3.33
CA ALA A 22 -0.41 -3.05 -3.88
C ALA A 22 -0.72 -4.50 -4.22
N GLU A 23 -1.32 -5.26 -3.30
CA GLU A 23 -1.70 -6.66 -3.53
C GLU A 23 -2.66 -6.79 -4.73
N LEU A 24 -3.74 -6.02 -4.74
CA LEU A 24 -4.74 -6.08 -5.80
C LEU A 24 -4.17 -5.70 -7.17
N LEU A 25 -3.35 -4.64 -7.22
CA LEU A 25 -2.74 -4.17 -8.46
C LEU A 25 -1.72 -5.16 -9.02
N TRP A 26 -1.00 -5.86 -8.14
CA TRP A 26 -0.06 -6.91 -8.51
C TRP A 26 -0.78 -8.10 -9.16
N GLU A 27 -1.93 -8.51 -8.62
CA GLU A 27 -2.70 -9.64 -9.15
C GLU A 27 -3.46 -9.32 -10.45
N ARG A 28 -4.03 -8.12 -10.57
CA ARG A 28 -5.09 -7.84 -11.56
C ARG A 28 -4.80 -6.67 -12.51
N SER A 29 -3.61 -6.08 -12.45
CA SER A 29 -3.18 -4.90 -13.20
C SER A 29 -3.91 -3.60 -12.83
N PHE A 30 -3.37 -2.46 -13.28
CA PHE A 30 -3.93 -1.13 -12.99
C PHE A 30 -5.38 -0.97 -13.41
N ASN A 31 -5.76 -1.43 -14.60
CA ASN A 31 -7.12 -1.25 -15.13
C ASN A 31 -8.12 -2.26 -14.54
N GLY A 32 -7.65 -3.42 -14.05
CA GLY A 32 -8.49 -4.47 -13.48
C GLY A 32 -8.91 -4.26 -12.03
N VAL A 33 -8.48 -3.17 -11.40
CA VAL A 33 -8.80 -2.84 -10.00
C VAL A 33 -9.44 -1.45 -9.91
N SER A 34 -10.58 -1.34 -9.25
CA SER A 34 -11.22 -0.06 -8.96
C SER A 34 -10.78 0.51 -7.60
N VAL A 35 -10.88 1.84 -7.45
CA VAL A 35 -10.63 2.51 -6.16
C VAL A 35 -11.65 2.08 -5.08
N ASP A 36 -12.83 1.63 -5.50
CA ASP A 36 -13.88 1.14 -4.60
C ASP A 36 -13.53 -0.25 -4.02
N GLU A 37 -13.03 -1.16 -4.85
CA GLU A 37 -12.51 -2.46 -4.41
C GLU A 37 -11.34 -2.29 -3.43
N ILE A 38 -10.42 -1.37 -3.74
CA ILE A 38 -9.30 -1.03 -2.85
C ILE A 38 -9.81 -0.50 -1.51
N GLY A 39 -10.77 0.43 -1.54
CA GLY A 39 -11.38 0.98 -0.34
C GLY A 39 -11.99 -0.14 0.51
N SER A 40 -12.77 -1.01 -0.12
CA SER A 40 -13.42 -2.15 0.52
C SER A 40 -12.41 -3.10 1.16
N ALA A 41 -11.33 -3.46 0.47
CA ALA A 41 -10.23 -4.25 1.02
C ALA A 41 -9.54 -3.55 2.21
N ALA A 42 -9.36 -2.24 2.12
CA ALA A 42 -8.82 -1.42 3.20
C ALA A 42 -9.84 -1.07 4.31
N GLY A 43 -11.07 -1.58 4.25
CA GLY A 43 -12.14 -1.32 5.22
C GLY A 43 -12.59 0.13 5.31
N ILE A 44 -12.57 0.86 4.19
CA ILE A 44 -12.98 2.26 4.07
C ILE A 44 -13.77 2.50 2.78
N ASN A 45 -14.54 3.59 2.71
CA ASN A 45 -15.22 3.94 1.47
C ASN A 45 -14.30 4.67 0.47
N LYS A 46 -14.70 4.67 -0.81
CA LYS A 46 -14.03 5.37 -1.91
C LYS A 46 -13.77 6.85 -1.62
N ALA A 47 -14.70 7.57 -0.99
CA ALA A 47 -14.53 8.97 -0.62
C ALA A 47 -13.37 9.18 0.38
N THR A 48 -13.18 8.24 1.31
CA THR A 48 -12.05 8.26 2.24
C THR A 48 -10.75 7.99 1.51
N VAL A 49 -10.72 7.12 0.49
CA VAL A 49 -9.51 6.93 -0.33
C VAL A 49 -9.10 8.23 -1.00
N TYR A 50 -10.04 8.97 -1.61
CA TYR A 50 -9.75 10.25 -2.26
C TYR A 50 -9.38 11.39 -1.29
N ARG A 51 -9.59 11.22 0.02
CA ARG A 51 -9.00 12.14 1.01
C ARG A 51 -7.49 11.96 1.18
N TYR A 52 -6.94 10.81 0.80
CA TYR A 52 -5.52 10.48 0.93
C TYR A 52 -4.77 10.53 -0.40
N PHE A 53 -5.48 10.43 -1.52
CA PHE A 53 -4.91 10.40 -2.87
C PHE A 53 -5.77 11.26 -3.79
N ALA A 54 -5.15 12.11 -4.59
CA ALA A 54 -5.81 12.98 -5.56
C ALA A 54 -6.52 12.15 -6.65
N ASP A 55 -5.90 11.05 -7.09
CA ASP A 55 -6.45 10.17 -8.11
C ASP A 55 -5.96 8.72 -7.96
N LYS A 56 -6.47 7.84 -8.84
CA LYS A 56 -6.11 6.41 -8.88
C LYS A 56 -4.64 6.19 -9.27
N GLY A 57 -4.08 7.07 -10.10
CA GLY A 57 -2.68 6.99 -10.55
C GLY A 57 -1.72 7.27 -9.39
N GLU A 58 -1.99 8.28 -8.57
CA GLU A 58 -1.20 8.58 -7.38
C GLU A 58 -1.19 7.39 -6.40
N LEU A 59 -2.36 6.81 -6.15
CA LEU A 59 -2.49 5.61 -5.33
C LEU A 59 -1.69 4.44 -5.94
N ALA A 60 -1.82 4.18 -7.23
CA ALA A 60 -1.10 3.09 -7.89
C ALA A 60 0.42 3.29 -7.85
N LEU A 61 0.92 4.51 -8.03
CA LEU A 61 2.35 4.81 -7.91
C LEU A 61 2.86 4.59 -6.48
N ALA A 62 2.09 5.01 -5.48
CA ALA A 62 2.42 4.76 -4.07
C ALA A 62 2.46 3.25 -3.78
N SER A 63 1.48 2.50 -4.27
CA SER A 63 1.40 1.04 -4.12
C SER A 63 2.51 0.30 -4.84
N ALA A 64 2.87 0.71 -6.06
CA ALA A 64 3.97 0.10 -6.81
C ALA A 64 5.31 0.29 -6.09
N ARG A 65 5.55 1.46 -5.49
CA ARG A 65 6.75 1.73 -4.68
C ARG A 65 6.80 0.86 -3.43
N ASP A 66 5.69 0.78 -2.70
CA ASP A 66 5.59 -0.02 -1.47
C ASP A 66 5.80 -1.52 -1.74
N HIS A 67 5.14 -2.05 -2.77
CA HIS A 67 5.32 -3.45 -3.16
C HIS A 67 6.74 -3.74 -3.65
N GLY A 68 7.30 -2.87 -4.51
CA GLY A 68 8.65 -3.06 -5.04
C GLY A 68 9.72 -3.09 -3.95
N ILE A 69 9.63 -2.23 -2.94
CA ILE A 69 10.54 -2.25 -1.79
C ILE A 69 10.41 -3.57 -1.04
N ARG A 70 9.19 -4.01 -0.75
CA ARG A 70 8.93 -5.24 0.00
C ARG A 70 9.45 -6.48 -0.74
N THR A 71 9.20 -6.58 -2.04
CA THR A 71 9.71 -7.67 -2.87
C THR A 71 11.24 -7.68 -2.89
N LEU A 72 11.87 -6.51 -3.02
CA LEU A 72 13.34 -6.42 -2.99
C LEU A 72 13.90 -6.85 -1.63
N GLU A 73 13.30 -6.41 -0.53
CA GLU A 73 13.69 -6.81 0.83
C GLU A 73 13.54 -8.32 1.01
N GLU A 74 12.42 -8.90 0.57
CA GLU A 74 12.16 -10.35 0.62
C GLU A 74 13.18 -11.14 -0.19
N MET A 75 13.46 -10.72 -1.44
CA MET A 75 14.43 -11.37 -2.32
C MET A 75 15.84 -11.29 -1.75
N PHE A 76 16.23 -10.12 -1.22
CA PHE A 76 17.57 -9.90 -0.67
C PHE A 76 17.76 -10.76 0.59
N GLU A 77 16.83 -10.68 1.53
CA GLU A 77 16.85 -11.47 2.76
C GLU A 77 16.92 -12.99 2.48
N HIS A 78 16.14 -13.51 1.54
CA HIS A 78 16.21 -14.92 1.16
C HIS A 78 17.55 -15.30 0.52
N SER A 79 18.16 -14.38 -0.22
CA SER A 79 19.45 -14.61 -0.88
C SER A 79 20.61 -14.68 0.11
N PHE A 80 20.55 -13.94 1.23
CA PHE A 80 21.58 -13.96 2.28
C PHE A 80 21.35 -15.02 3.36
N ARG A 81 20.11 -15.48 3.56
CA ARG A 81 19.81 -16.54 4.55
C ARG A 81 20.29 -17.94 4.14
N GLN A 82 20.74 -18.11 2.90
CA GLN A 82 21.24 -19.39 2.35
C GLN A 82 22.76 -19.45 2.18
N HIS A 83 23.50 -18.47 2.70
CA HIS A 83 24.97 -18.50 2.85
C HIS A 83 25.34 -18.26 4.32
#